data_AF-A0A345ILX6-F1
#
_entry.id   AF-A0A345ILX6-F1
#
_cell.length_a   1.000
_cell.length_b   1.000
_cell.length_c   1.000
_cell.angle_alpha   90.00
_cell.angle_beta   90.00
_cell.angle_gamma   90.00
#
_symmetry.space_group_name_H-M   'P 1'
#
loop_
_entity.id
_entity.type
_entity.pdbx_description
1 polymer ?
#
loop_
_entity_poly.entity_id
_entity_poly.type
_entity_poly.pdbx_seq_one_letter_code
_entity_poly.pdbx_strand_id
1 'polypeptide(L)'
;MSHVADVIRKAGLLEQQFKALGAQGRGLRERALDLDIRYPQDIFDDLSYISSWRNAVAHFEVDDLPTEEVPRFEAACERITLFMDAHLARHGAPRRRAEARQSKPQEPETQREDEQRQERLLQAALGLNTPQAAQEQQALEPAGPPHPAERRIALLLAFIGVPIWFAIGYAFIARNDHSFSGGGLVLLIFHGLFCLKMFWRLVFPASPSQQQH
;
A
#
# COMPACT_ATOMS: atom_id res chain seq x y z
N MET A 1 -32.39 14.10 -1.53
CA MET A 1 -31.43 14.74 -0.61
C MET A 1 -30.08 14.11 -0.91
N SER A 2 -29.00 14.89 -1.05
CA SER A 2 -27.69 14.32 -1.36
C SER A 2 -27.17 13.50 -0.17
N HIS A 3 -26.73 12.27 -0.42
CA HIS A 3 -26.19 11.37 0.62
C HIS A 3 -24.72 11.64 0.93
N VAL A 4 -24.04 12.44 0.12
CA VAL A 4 -22.63 12.85 0.28
C VAL A 4 -22.30 13.28 1.70
N ALA A 5 -23.07 14.23 2.25
CA ALA A 5 -22.83 14.76 3.59
C ALA A 5 -22.98 13.68 4.67
N ASP A 6 -23.94 12.76 4.50
CA ASP A 6 -24.15 11.66 5.44
C ASP A 6 -23.08 10.58 5.36
N VAL A 7 -22.60 10.25 4.14
CA VAL A 7 -21.48 9.32 3.94
C VAL A 7 -20.23 9.84 4.63
N ILE A 8 -19.86 11.09 4.37
CA ILE A 8 -18.69 11.73 4.99
C ILE A 8 -18.86 11.79 6.51
N ARG A 9 -20.04 12.20 7.00
CA ARG A 9 -20.32 12.30 8.43
C ARG A 9 -20.21 10.95 9.14
N LYS A 10 -20.88 9.90 8.63
CA LYS A 10 -20.88 8.57 9.26
C LYS A 10 -19.50 7.92 9.23
N ALA A 11 -18.80 7.98 8.09
CA ALA A 11 -17.42 7.49 8.02
C ALA A 11 -16.48 8.28 8.94
N GLY A 12 -16.65 9.60 9.01
CA GLY A 12 -15.90 10.47 9.91
C GLY A 12 -16.13 10.16 11.40
N LEU A 13 -17.36 9.79 11.79
CA LEU A 13 -17.65 9.34 13.15
C LEU A 13 -16.91 8.05 13.51
N LEU A 14 -16.87 7.08 12.60
CA LEU A 14 -16.07 5.87 12.80
C LEU A 14 -14.59 6.21 12.94
N GLU A 15 -14.05 7.08 12.08
CA GLU A 15 -12.66 7.53 12.16
C GLU A 15 -12.36 8.17 13.53
N GLN A 16 -13.26 8.99 14.04
CA GLN A 16 -13.15 9.61 15.36
C GLN A 16 -13.21 8.57 16.48
N GLN A 17 -14.09 7.58 16.39
CA GLN A 17 -14.19 6.48 17.36
C GLN A 17 -12.87 5.71 17.42
N PHE A 18 -12.30 5.30 16.28
CA PHE A 18 -10.98 4.66 16.24
C PHE A 18 -9.87 5.56 16.80
N LYS A 19 -9.91 6.86 16.51
CA LYS A 19 -8.93 7.83 17.04
C LYS A 19 -9.02 7.98 18.55
N ALA A 20 -10.24 7.99 19.11
CA ALA A 20 -10.47 8.05 20.54
C ALA A 20 -9.89 6.82 21.27
N LEU A 21 -9.79 5.69 20.57
CA LEU A 21 -9.12 4.47 21.05
C LEU A 21 -7.60 4.47 20.83
N GLY A 22 -7.03 5.56 20.33
CA GLY A 22 -5.58 5.73 20.15
C GLY A 22 -5.03 5.28 18.79
N ALA A 23 -5.88 4.95 17.82
CA ALA A 23 -5.44 4.55 16.48
C ALA A 23 -4.86 5.74 15.68
N GLN A 24 -3.75 5.53 14.98
CA GLN A 24 -3.05 6.56 14.19
C GLN A 24 -3.03 6.34 12.67
N GLY A 25 -3.72 5.31 12.17
CA GLY A 25 -3.82 5.05 10.72
C GLY A 25 -4.43 6.20 9.91
N ARG A 26 -4.08 6.30 8.62
CA ARG A 26 -4.60 7.35 7.72
C ARG A 26 -6.05 7.10 7.32
N GLY A 27 -6.41 5.83 7.12
CA GLY A 27 -7.77 5.38 6.82
C GLY A 27 -8.37 4.47 7.89
N LEU A 28 -9.66 4.18 7.79
CA LEU A 28 -10.40 3.32 8.73
C LEU A 28 -9.73 1.94 8.89
N ARG A 29 -9.36 1.29 7.78
CA ARG A 29 -8.69 -0.02 7.81
C ARG A 29 -7.34 0.02 8.53
N GLU A 30 -6.53 1.05 8.26
CA GLU A 30 -5.22 1.20 8.92
C GLU A 30 -5.40 1.46 10.41
N ARG A 31 -6.40 2.27 10.79
CA ARG A 31 -6.73 2.52 12.19
C ARG A 31 -7.19 1.26 12.90
N ALA A 32 -8.03 0.45 12.26
CA ALA A 32 -8.43 -0.83 12.81
C ALA A 32 -7.23 -1.75 13.06
N LEU A 33 -6.28 -1.83 12.10
CA LEU A 33 -5.06 -2.64 12.23
C LEU A 33 -4.04 -2.13 13.27
N ASP A 34 -4.08 -0.84 13.60
CA ASP A 34 -3.23 -0.25 14.65
C ASP A 34 -3.71 -0.61 16.06
N LEU A 35 -5.02 -0.84 16.19
CA LEU A 35 -5.59 -1.44 17.39
C LEU A 35 -5.29 -2.93 17.37
N ASP A 36 -4.77 -3.48 18.47
CA ASP A 36 -4.46 -4.91 18.61
C ASP A 36 -5.74 -5.76 18.82
N ILE A 37 -6.76 -5.50 18.01
CA ILE A 37 -8.07 -6.14 18.01
C ILE A 37 -8.10 -7.17 16.89
N ARG A 38 -8.60 -8.37 17.19
CA ARG A 38 -8.88 -9.38 16.17
C ARG A 38 -10.27 -9.15 15.57
N TYR A 39 -10.32 -8.53 14.41
CA TYR A 39 -11.56 -8.31 13.68
C TYR A 39 -11.96 -9.56 12.88
N PRO A 40 -13.26 -9.92 12.88
CA PRO A 40 -13.85 -10.81 11.89
C PRO A 40 -13.65 -10.31 10.44
N GLN A 41 -13.62 -11.22 9.48
CA GLN A 41 -13.34 -10.89 8.07
C GLN A 41 -14.42 -9.98 7.47
N ASP A 42 -15.69 -10.23 7.78
CA ASP A 42 -16.83 -9.41 7.39
C ASP A 42 -16.72 -7.95 7.89
N ILE A 43 -16.21 -7.75 9.11
CA ILE A 43 -15.94 -6.40 9.64
C ILE A 43 -14.79 -5.73 8.88
N PHE A 44 -13.77 -6.48 8.47
CA PHE A 44 -12.71 -5.94 7.62
C PHE A 44 -13.22 -5.55 6.24
N ASP A 45 -14.09 -6.37 5.66
CA ASP A 45 -14.71 -6.10 4.36
C ASP A 45 -15.60 -4.84 4.45
N ASP A 46 -16.35 -4.67 5.53
CA ASP A 46 -17.14 -3.47 5.81
C ASP A 46 -16.27 -2.21 5.96
N LEU A 47 -15.15 -2.29 6.70
CA LEU A 47 -14.20 -1.19 6.83
C LEU A 47 -13.65 -0.76 5.45
N SER A 48 -13.31 -1.73 4.61
CA SER A 48 -12.84 -1.47 3.25
C SER A 48 -13.94 -0.85 2.39
N TYR A 49 -15.16 -1.40 2.43
CA TYR A 49 -16.32 -0.90 1.70
C TYR A 49 -16.64 0.56 2.03
N ILE A 50 -16.70 0.90 3.32
CA ILE A 50 -16.94 2.29 3.78
C ILE A 50 -15.81 3.21 3.34
N SER A 51 -14.54 2.76 3.46
CA SER A 51 -13.39 3.57 3.03
C SER A 51 -13.46 3.91 1.55
N SER A 52 -13.84 2.95 0.71
CA SER A 52 -14.00 3.14 -0.73
C SER A 52 -15.06 4.18 -1.06
N TRP A 53 -16.26 4.06 -0.47
CA TRP A 53 -17.33 5.04 -0.72
C TRP A 53 -17.00 6.44 -0.20
N ARG A 54 -16.43 6.53 1.00
CA ARG A 54 -15.99 7.80 1.57
C ARG A 54 -14.96 8.48 0.68
N ASN A 55 -14.00 7.75 0.15
CA ASN A 55 -12.98 8.31 -0.75
C ASN A 55 -13.58 8.73 -2.10
N ALA A 56 -14.41 7.88 -2.70
CA ALA A 56 -15.07 8.19 -3.97
C ALA A 56 -15.89 9.48 -3.89
N VAL A 57 -16.66 9.64 -2.79
CA VAL A 57 -17.47 10.83 -2.53
C VAL A 57 -16.60 12.05 -2.18
N ALA A 58 -15.57 11.88 -1.33
CA ALA A 58 -14.73 13.00 -0.90
C ALA A 58 -13.83 13.57 -2.02
N HIS A 59 -13.48 12.75 -3.01
CA HIS A 59 -12.67 13.14 -4.15
C HIS A 59 -13.49 13.47 -5.41
N PHE A 60 -14.82 13.59 -5.29
CA PHE A 60 -15.72 13.88 -6.39
C PHE A 60 -15.62 12.87 -7.55
N GLU A 61 -15.21 11.63 -7.27
CA GLU A 61 -15.22 10.55 -8.26
C GLU A 61 -16.65 10.08 -8.55
N VAL A 62 -17.55 10.31 -7.60
CA VAL A 62 -18.98 10.05 -7.71
C VAL A 62 -19.74 11.23 -7.11
N ASP A 63 -20.77 11.70 -7.81
CA ASP A 63 -21.60 12.83 -7.38
C ASP A 63 -22.43 12.52 -6.12
N ASP A 64 -22.85 11.26 -5.96
CA ASP A 64 -23.57 10.79 -4.78
C ASP A 64 -23.50 9.27 -4.61
N LEU A 65 -23.83 8.77 -3.41
CA LEU A 65 -23.99 7.34 -3.18
C LEU A 65 -25.27 6.85 -3.90
N PRO A 66 -25.21 5.79 -4.75
CA PRO A 66 -26.40 5.23 -5.37
C PRO A 66 -27.44 4.83 -4.32
N THR A 67 -28.71 5.10 -4.60
CA THR A 67 -29.80 4.92 -3.61
C THR A 67 -29.89 3.48 -3.10
N GLU A 68 -29.59 2.51 -3.96
CA GLU A 68 -29.52 1.08 -3.64
C GLU A 68 -28.38 0.71 -2.68
N GLU A 69 -27.30 1.50 -2.65
CA GLU A 69 -26.13 1.25 -1.78
C GLU A 69 -26.25 1.96 -0.42
N VAL A 70 -27.16 2.93 -0.29
CA VAL A 70 -27.40 3.66 0.97
C VAL A 70 -27.70 2.71 2.13
N PRO A 71 -28.68 1.78 2.04
CA PRO A 71 -29.00 0.88 3.16
C PRO A 71 -27.82 -0.02 3.52
N ARG A 72 -27.05 -0.45 2.52
CA ARG A 72 -25.87 -1.31 2.72
C ARG A 72 -24.75 -0.57 3.43
N PHE A 73 -24.50 0.68 3.05
CA PHE A 73 -23.53 1.56 3.70
C PHE A 73 -23.91 1.84 5.14
N GLU A 74 -25.17 2.18 5.41
CA GLU A 74 -25.64 2.41 6.77
C GLU A 74 -25.52 1.16 7.65
N ALA A 75 -25.92 0.01 7.13
CA ALA A 75 -25.80 -1.26 7.84
C ALA A 75 -24.33 -1.63 8.11
N ALA A 76 -23.41 -1.36 7.18
CA ALA A 76 -21.98 -1.58 7.40
C ALA A 76 -21.43 -0.67 8.52
N CYS A 77 -21.80 0.62 8.52
CA CYS A 77 -21.41 1.53 9.60
C CYS A 77 -21.91 1.04 10.96
N GLU A 78 -23.18 0.63 11.03
CA GLU A 78 -23.80 0.14 12.27
C GLU A 78 -23.13 -1.14 12.78
N ARG A 79 -22.84 -2.11 11.91
CA ARG A 79 -22.15 -3.35 12.30
C ARG A 79 -20.79 -3.07 12.92
N ILE A 80 -20.01 -2.13 12.36
CA ILE A 80 -18.71 -1.76 12.91
C ILE A 80 -18.86 -1.10 14.27
N THR A 81 -19.79 -0.15 14.42
CA THR A 81 -20.04 0.51 15.70
C THR A 81 -20.44 -0.51 16.77
N LEU A 82 -21.40 -1.39 16.46
CA LEU A 82 -21.84 -2.45 17.38
C LEU A 82 -20.71 -3.42 17.74
N PHE A 83 -19.88 -3.79 16.76
CA PHE A 83 -18.71 -4.63 17.02
C PHE A 83 -17.74 -3.95 17.99
N MET A 84 -17.41 -2.68 17.75
CA MET A 84 -16.47 -1.92 18.59
C MET A 84 -17.02 -1.76 20.01
N ASP A 85 -18.29 -1.38 20.15
CA ASP A 85 -18.92 -1.23 21.46
C ASP A 85 -18.96 -2.56 22.23
N ALA A 86 -19.33 -3.64 21.55
CA ALA A 86 -19.33 -4.98 22.15
C ALA A 86 -17.92 -5.48 22.48
N HIS A 87 -16.89 -5.07 21.75
CA HIS A 87 -15.50 -5.38 22.07
C HIS A 87 -15.06 -4.62 23.31
N LEU A 88 -15.29 -3.30 23.35
CA LEU A 88 -14.92 -2.43 24.48
C LEU A 88 -15.62 -2.85 25.77
N ALA A 89 -16.90 -3.21 25.69
CA ALA A 89 -17.66 -3.69 26.85
C ALA A 89 -17.10 -5.00 27.44
N ARG A 90 -16.51 -5.87 26.60
CA ARG A 90 -15.98 -7.18 27.02
C ARG A 90 -14.51 -7.14 27.42
N HIS A 91 -13.71 -6.34 26.74
CA HIS A 91 -12.25 -6.38 26.83
C HIS A 91 -11.62 -5.07 27.33
N GLY A 92 -12.41 -4.01 27.49
CA GLY A 92 -11.90 -2.68 27.80
C GLY A 92 -11.24 -2.02 26.59
N ALA A 93 -10.52 -0.91 26.84
CA ALA A 93 -9.82 -0.20 25.78
C ALA A 93 -8.69 -1.07 25.17
N PRO A 94 -8.58 -1.13 23.84
CA PRO A 94 -7.54 -1.92 23.18
C PRO A 94 -6.14 -1.38 23.48
N ARG A 95 -5.19 -2.29 23.64
CA ARG A 95 -3.78 -1.94 23.85
C ARG A 95 -3.16 -1.55 22.51
N ARG A 96 -2.34 -0.51 22.52
CA ARG A 96 -1.70 0.00 21.30
C ARG A 96 -0.56 -0.92 20.85
N ARG A 97 -0.52 -1.24 19.56
CA ARG A 97 0.52 -2.14 19.01
C ARG A 97 1.95 -1.60 19.15
N ALA A 98 2.10 -0.27 19.17
CA ALA A 98 3.40 0.41 19.36
C ALA A 98 3.95 0.27 20.79
N GLU A 99 3.09 0.23 21.80
CA GLU A 99 3.51 0.11 23.21
C GLU A 99 3.96 -1.31 23.54
N ALA A 100 3.42 -2.32 22.85
CA ALA A 100 3.79 -3.73 23.02
C ALA A 100 5.23 -4.06 22.54
N ARG A 101 5.87 -3.16 21.78
CA ARG A 101 7.24 -3.36 21.25
C ARG A 101 8.34 -2.63 22.03
N GLN A 102 8.00 -1.79 23.01
CA GLN A 102 8.98 -0.95 23.72
C GLN A 102 9.43 -1.48 25.08
N SER A 103 9.01 -2.67 25.51
CA SER A 103 9.53 -3.32 26.73
C SER A 103 10.75 -4.21 26.44
N LYS A 104 11.78 -3.66 25.78
CA LYS A 104 13.15 -4.19 25.77
C LYS A 104 14.09 -3.07 26.22
N PRO A 105 15.07 -3.31 27.11
CA PRO A 105 15.99 -2.27 27.58
C PRO A 105 16.71 -1.65 26.39
N GLN A 106 16.50 -0.34 26.19
CA GLN A 106 17.13 0.45 25.14
C GLN A 106 18.51 0.87 25.66
N GLU A 107 19.58 0.26 25.15
CA GLU A 107 20.93 0.84 25.25
C GLU A 107 20.96 2.14 24.41
N PRO A 108 21.56 3.23 24.91
CA PRO A 108 21.46 4.54 24.28
C PRO A 108 22.40 4.65 23.07
N GLU A 109 21.88 4.47 21.86
CA GLU A 109 22.58 4.73 20.58
C GLU A 109 23.03 6.19 20.41
N THR A 110 22.54 7.11 21.24
CA THR A 110 22.83 8.55 21.15
C THR A 110 24.28 8.91 21.52
N GLN A 111 25.00 8.07 22.28
CA GLN A 111 26.38 8.38 22.67
C GLN A 111 27.41 8.18 21.55
N ARG A 112 27.16 7.25 20.61
CA ARG A 112 28.11 6.97 19.51
C ARG A 112 28.11 8.02 18.42
N GLU A 113 26.97 8.67 18.18
CA GLU A 113 26.86 9.70 17.13
C GLU A 113 27.57 11.00 17.52
N ASP A 114 27.52 11.37 18.80
CA ASP A 114 28.20 12.57 19.31
C ASP A 114 29.72 12.38 19.37
N GLU A 115 30.21 11.21 19.77
CA GLU A 115 31.65 10.88 19.70
C GLU A 115 32.17 10.90 18.26
N GLN A 116 31.44 10.31 17.31
CA GLN A 116 31.83 10.35 15.90
C GLN A 116 31.81 11.77 15.30
N ARG A 117 30.89 12.63 15.74
CA ARG A 117 30.88 14.04 15.34
C ARG A 117 32.08 14.78 15.89
N GLN A 118 32.43 14.52 17.15
CA GLN A 118 33.55 15.18 17.82
C GLN A 118 34.89 14.74 17.24
N GLU A 119 35.05 13.46 16.88
CA GLU A 119 36.22 12.95 16.16
C GLU A 119 36.39 13.59 14.78
N ARG A 120 35.31 13.77 14.01
CA ARG A 120 35.37 14.44 12.70
C ARG A 120 35.78 15.91 12.81
N LEU A 121 35.31 16.61 13.84
CA LEU A 121 35.70 18.00 14.09
C LEU A 121 37.18 18.11 14.50
N LEU A 122 37.67 17.17 15.30
CA LEU A 122 39.08 17.08 15.68
C LEU A 122 39.99 16.78 14.48
N GLN A 123 39.57 15.87 13.59
CA GLN A 123 40.30 15.59 12.35
C GLN A 123 40.34 16.81 11.40
N ALA A 124 39.24 17.57 11.30
CA ALA A 124 39.18 18.80 10.51
C ALA A 124 40.08 19.91 11.10
N ALA A 125 40.15 20.03 12.43
CA ALA A 125 40.98 21.04 13.10
C ALA A 125 42.49 20.76 12.99
N LEU A 126 42.89 19.49 12.86
CA LEU A 126 44.29 19.06 12.74
C LEU A 126 44.85 19.16 11.31
N GLY A 127 44.05 19.62 10.33
CA GLY A 127 44.52 19.86 8.96
C GLY A 127 44.94 18.61 8.19
N LEU A 128 44.60 17.42 8.69
CA LEU A 128 44.84 16.14 8.03
C LEU A 128 43.64 15.79 7.14
N ASN A 129 43.50 16.47 6.01
CA ASN A 129 43.30 15.86 4.68
C ASN A 129 42.92 16.88 3.59
N THR A 130 43.82 16.99 2.62
CA THR A 130 43.64 17.42 1.23
C THR A 130 42.74 16.41 0.46
N PRO A 131 42.22 16.75 -0.74
CA PRO A 131 40.83 16.57 -1.12
C PRO A 131 40.52 15.17 -1.68
N GLN A 132 39.50 14.51 -1.14
CA GLN A 132 38.87 13.32 -1.73
C GLN A 132 37.48 13.65 -2.32
N ALA A 133 37.33 14.86 -2.85
CA ALA A 133 36.08 15.37 -3.43
C ALA A 133 36.05 15.33 -4.97
N ALA A 134 36.85 14.48 -5.60
CA ALA A 134 36.94 14.38 -7.07
C ALA A 134 36.59 12.99 -7.63
N GLN A 135 35.99 12.08 -6.86
CA GLN A 135 35.70 10.71 -7.34
C GLN A 135 34.26 10.19 -7.12
N GLU A 136 33.30 11.03 -6.70
CA GLU A 136 31.90 10.63 -6.53
C GLU A 136 30.93 11.15 -7.61
N GLN A 137 31.43 11.49 -8.79
CA GLN A 137 30.59 11.86 -9.95
C GLN A 137 30.67 10.89 -11.15
N GLN A 138 31.29 9.72 -10.98
CA GLN A 138 31.31 8.67 -12.02
C GLN A 138 31.04 7.28 -11.42
N ALA A 139 29.76 6.97 -11.15
CA ALA A 139 29.25 5.59 -11.10
C ALA A 139 27.71 5.57 -11.11
N LEU A 140 27.09 6.24 -12.08
CA LEU A 140 25.78 5.81 -12.58
C LEU A 140 26.00 5.30 -14.00
N GLU A 141 26.75 4.20 -14.12
CA GLU A 141 26.74 3.44 -15.37
C GLU A 141 25.31 2.95 -15.62
N PRO A 142 24.75 3.12 -16.83
CA PRO A 142 23.58 2.36 -17.23
C PRO A 142 23.98 0.89 -17.18
N ALA A 143 23.29 0.11 -16.34
CA ALA A 143 23.47 -1.33 -16.23
C ALA A 143 23.70 -1.91 -17.63
N GLY A 144 24.88 -2.50 -17.84
CA GLY A 144 25.23 -3.14 -19.10
C GLY A 144 24.15 -4.13 -19.53
N PRO A 145 24.10 -4.51 -20.83
CA PRO A 145 23.08 -5.42 -21.32
C PRO A 145 23.03 -6.67 -20.42
N PRO A 146 21.84 -7.05 -19.91
CA PRO A 146 21.72 -8.13 -18.92
C PRO A 146 22.38 -9.38 -19.47
N HIS A 147 23.09 -10.09 -18.58
CA HIS A 147 23.87 -11.27 -18.92
C HIS A 147 22.97 -12.28 -19.67
N PRO A 148 23.45 -13.00 -20.70
CA PRO A 148 22.61 -13.90 -21.50
C PRO A 148 21.87 -14.96 -20.66
N ALA A 149 22.40 -15.32 -19.49
CA ALA A 149 21.73 -16.19 -18.53
C ALA A 149 20.49 -15.53 -17.89
N GLU A 150 20.58 -14.24 -17.52
CA GLU A 150 19.48 -13.49 -16.93
C GLU A 150 18.37 -13.23 -17.95
N ARG A 151 18.72 -13.00 -19.22
CA ARG A 151 17.75 -12.91 -20.32
C ARG A 151 16.97 -14.21 -20.51
N ARG A 152 17.64 -15.37 -20.40
CA ARG A 152 16.99 -16.69 -20.51
C ARG A 152 16.05 -16.94 -19.34
N ILE A 153 16.45 -16.58 -18.12
CA ILE A 153 15.60 -16.71 -16.93
C ILE A 153 14.37 -15.79 -17.04
N ALA A 154 14.54 -14.54 -17.46
CA ALA A 154 13.43 -13.61 -17.69
C ALA A 154 12.46 -14.11 -18.77
N LEU A 155 12.97 -14.68 -19.87
CA LEU A 155 12.15 -15.28 -20.93
C LEU A 155 11.41 -16.52 -20.43
N LEU A 156 12.05 -17.39 -19.64
CA LEU A 156 11.40 -18.55 -19.04
C LEU A 156 10.29 -18.15 -18.05
N LEU A 157 10.53 -17.14 -17.22
CA LEU A 157 9.51 -16.61 -16.31
C LEU A 157 8.35 -15.96 -17.06
N ALA A 158 8.60 -15.30 -18.19
CA ALA A 158 7.54 -14.79 -19.05
C ALA A 158 6.74 -15.93 -19.72
N PHE A 159 7.41 -16.96 -20.23
CA PHE A 159 6.77 -18.09 -20.91
C PHE A 159 5.95 -18.99 -19.98
N ILE A 160 6.36 -19.15 -18.72
CA ILE A 160 5.66 -19.99 -17.75
C ILE A 160 4.65 -19.17 -16.95
N GLY A 161 5.00 -17.92 -16.58
CA GLY A 161 4.16 -17.07 -15.75
C GLY A 161 2.87 -16.63 -16.45
N VAL A 162 2.95 -16.28 -17.73
CA VAL A 162 1.78 -15.76 -18.48
C VAL A 162 0.68 -16.83 -18.64
N PRO A 163 0.97 -18.08 -19.07
CA PRO A 163 -0.06 -19.13 -19.18
C PRO A 163 -0.67 -19.52 -17.84
N ILE A 164 0.12 -19.58 -16.76
CA ILE A 164 -0.38 -19.91 -15.42
C ILE A 164 -1.37 -18.84 -14.94
N TRP A 165 -1.03 -17.56 -15.11
CA TRP A 165 -1.93 -16.47 -14.75
C TRP A 165 -3.20 -16.45 -15.61
N PHE A 166 -3.09 -16.76 -16.89
CA PHE A 166 -4.26 -16.87 -17.78
C PHE A 166 -5.17 -18.03 -17.37
N ALA A 167 -4.60 -19.17 -16.97
CA ALA A 167 -5.35 -20.32 -16.45
C ALA A 167 -6.06 -19.99 -15.12
N ILE A 168 -5.41 -19.25 -14.22
CA ILE A 168 -6.01 -18.78 -12.96
C ILE A 168 -7.16 -17.80 -13.24
N GLY A 169 -6.95 -16.82 -14.12
CA GLY A 169 -7.98 -15.88 -14.53
C GLY A 169 -9.17 -16.57 -15.19
N TYR A 170 -8.92 -17.52 -16.09
CA TYR A 170 -9.96 -18.31 -16.74
C TYR A 170 -10.73 -19.20 -15.76
N ALA A 171 -10.05 -19.86 -14.82
CA ALA A 171 -10.69 -20.67 -13.79
C ALA A 171 -11.55 -19.81 -12.83
N PHE A 172 -11.15 -18.57 -12.57
CA PHE A 172 -11.93 -17.62 -11.77
C PHE A 172 -13.19 -17.13 -12.52
N ILE A 173 -13.09 -16.90 -13.83
CA ILE A 173 -14.23 -16.54 -14.68
C ILE A 173 -15.20 -17.73 -14.80
N ALA A 174 -14.68 -18.94 -15.05
CA ALA A 174 -15.49 -20.15 -15.22
C ALA A 174 -16.20 -20.62 -13.94
N ARG A 175 -15.78 -20.18 -12.75
CA ARG A 175 -16.43 -20.51 -11.47
C ARG A 175 -17.54 -19.53 -11.06
N ASN A 176 -17.56 -18.33 -11.63
CA ASN A 176 -18.51 -17.28 -11.25
C ASN A 176 -19.56 -17.11 -12.35
N ASP A 177 -20.62 -17.95 -12.31
CA ASP A 177 -21.56 -18.06 -13.42
C ASP A 177 -22.38 -16.79 -13.73
N HIS A 178 -22.54 -15.79 -12.84
CA HIS A 178 -23.44 -14.66 -13.15
C HIS A 178 -23.08 -13.27 -12.60
N SER A 179 -21.84 -13.05 -12.11
CA SER A 179 -21.49 -11.75 -11.50
C SER A 179 -20.10 -11.23 -11.86
N PHE A 180 -19.66 -11.42 -13.11
CA PHE A 180 -18.43 -10.79 -13.56
C PHE A 180 -18.73 -9.32 -13.92
N SER A 181 -18.56 -8.43 -12.95
CA SER A 181 -18.65 -6.99 -13.20
C SER A 181 -17.57 -6.58 -14.22
N GLY A 182 -17.92 -5.66 -15.13
CA GLY A 182 -17.02 -5.23 -16.21
C GLY A 182 -15.63 -4.77 -15.75
N GLY A 183 -15.47 -4.40 -14.47
CA GLY A 183 -14.18 -4.04 -13.87
C GLY A 183 -13.15 -5.18 -13.85
N GLY A 184 -13.58 -6.43 -13.70
CA GLY A 184 -12.67 -7.59 -13.72
C GLY A 184 -12.03 -7.81 -15.09
N LEU A 185 -12.82 -7.62 -16.16
CA LEU A 185 -12.34 -7.75 -17.55
C LEU A 185 -11.35 -6.64 -17.89
N VAL A 186 -11.66 -5.41 -17.48
CA VAL A 186 -10.83 -4.23 -17.70
C VAL A 186 -9.46 -4.40 -17.04
N LEU A 187 -9.41 -4.85 -15.78
CA LEU A 187 -8.14 -5.10 -15.08
C LEU A 187 -7.29 -6.16 -15.79
N LEU A 188 -7.91 -7.23 -16.28
CA LEU A 188 -7.24 -8.31 -17.01
C LEU A 188 -6.65 -7.82 -18.33
N ILE A 189 -7.36 -6.96 -19.07
CA ILE A 189 -6.88 -6.33 -20.30
C ILE A 189 -5.72 -5.38 -20.01
N PHE A 190 -5.84 -4.50 -19.02
CA PHE A 190 -4.76 -3.57 -18.66
C PHE A 190 -3.50 -4.32 -18.20
N HIS A 191 -3.67 -5.38 -17.41
CA HIS A 191 -2.54 -6.20 -16.98
C HIS A 191 -1.90 -6.95 -18.15
N GLY A 192 -2.70 -7.50 -19.07
CA GLY A 192 -2.21 -8.12 -20.30
C GLY A 192 -1.40 -7.15 -21.17
N LEU A 193 -1.89 -5.93 -21.36
CA LEU A 193 -1.17 -4.87 -22.08
C LEU A 193 0.12 -4.44 -21.37
N PHE A 194 0.11 -4.40 -20.04
CA PHE A 194 1.32 -4.11 -19.25
C PHE A 194 2.38 -5.20 -19.43
N CYS A 195 1.99 -6.48 -19.32
CA CYS A 195 2.89 -7.61 -19.55
C CYS A 195 3.43 -7.62 -21.00
N LEU A 196 2.59 -7.34 -22.00
CA LEU A 196 2.99 -7.25 -23.39
C LEU A 196 3.99 -6.11 -23.63
N LYS A 197 3.76 -4.93 -23.03
CA LYS A 197 4.68 -3.79 -23.11
C LYS A 197 6.03 -4.09 -22.45
N MET A 198 6.02 -4.75 -21.30
CA MET A 198 7.24 -5.19 -20.62
C MET A 198 8.00 -6.23 -21.45
N PHE A 199 7.30 -7.20 -22.02
CA PHE A 199 7.88 -8.19 -22.92
C PHE A 199 8.51 -7.53 -24.16
N TRP A 200 7.81 -6.59 -24.79
CA TRP A 200 8.33 -5.87 -25.95
C TRP A 200 9.63 -5.12 -25.64
N ARG A 201 9.72 -4.47 -24.46
CA ARG A 201 10.95 -3.80 -24.02
C ARG A 201 12.11 -4.76 -23.75
N LEU A 202 11.82 -5.97 -23.26
CA LEU A 202 12.84 -6.98 -22.99
C LEU A 202 13.36 -7.66 -24.26
N VAL A 203 12.48 -7.90 -25.25
CA VAL A 203 12.83 -8.56 -26.51
C VAL A 203 13.44 -7.59 -27.51
N PHE A 204 12.93 -6.36 -27.56
CA PHE A 204 13.37 -5.31 -28.48
C PHE A 204 13.90 -4.12 -27.69
N PRO A 205 15.12 -4.20 -27.13
CA PRO A 205 15.76 -3.03 -26.55
C PRO A 205 15.89 -1.96 -27.64
N ALA A 206 15.40 -0.77 -27.36
CA ALA A 206 15.46 0.36 -28.30
C ALA A 206 16.92 0.53 -28.76
N SER A 207 17.15 0.47 -30.07
CA SER A 207 18.47 0.68 -30.63
C SER A 207 18.99 2.06 -30.19
N PRO A 208 20.21 2.16 -29.65
CA PRO A 208 20.75 3.41 -29.10
C PRO A 208 21.05 4.50 -30.15
N SER A 209 20.59 4.36 -31.39
CA SER A 209 20.94 5.22 -32.52
C SER A 209 20.11 6.52 -32.64
N GLN A 210 19.44 6.99 -31.58
CA GLN A 210 18.68 8.25 -31.61
C GLN A 210 19.01 9.28 -30.52
N GLN A 211 20.16 9.18 -29.84
CA GLN A 211 20.61 10.21 -28.88
C GLN A 211 21.72 11.14 -29.39
N GLN A 212 21.93 11.23 -30.70
CA GLN A 212 22.75 12.30 -31.28
C GLN A 212 21.95 13.00 -32.38
N HIS A 213 21.22 14.05 -31.99
CA HIS A 213 21.03 15.28 -32.77
C HIS A 213 20.44 16.38 -31.89
#